data_AF-A0AAD9QEA1-F1
#
_entry.id   AF-A0AAD9QEA1-F1
#
_cell.length_a   1.000
_cell.length_b   1.000
_cell.length_c   1.000
_cell.angle_alpha   90.00
_cell.angle_beta   90.00
_cell.angle_gamma   90.00
#
_symmetry.space_group_name_H-M   'P 1'
#
loop_
_entity.id
_entity.type
_entity.pdbx_description
1 polymer ?
#
loop_
_entity_poly.entity_id
_entity_poly.type
_entity_poly.pdbx_seq_one_letter_code
_entity_poly.pdbx_strand_id
1 'polypeptide(L)'
;MNRGCKVVAEVLETAWEMEGAQKTLERQQNKSRIEVLEEARVRECVKRCNGQWLSCAPEVLQHNGVEEGYFAGCVYELLEKGHGKYRNIMIVSAASSCGKRFLLNPLNVIYNTFSNPACTSFAWVGAEKAEGQLVHLPASKSHYAKDIVFTGDTPIFATGKNPIVVVKNGLLDEKETEMMNMRWKIFRFRTQIAREKQKELPACGKCFATLILGEEGE
;
A
#
# COMPACT_ATOMS: atom_id res chain seq x y z
N MET A 1 31.44 0.74 -34.72
CA MET A 1 30.40 0.64 -33.67
C MET A 1 30.98 1.21 -32.38
N ASN A 2 30.41 2.31 -31.89
CA ASN A 2 31.01 3.24 -30.92
C ASN A 2 30.98 2.69 -29.48
N ARG A 3 32.14 2.29 -28.93
CA ARG A 3 32.27 1.88 -27.51
C ARG A 3 32.03 3.04 -26.53
N GLY A 4 32.19 4.30 -26.97
CA GLY A 4 32.01 5.49 -26.13
C GLY A 4 30.55 5.76 -25.71
N CYS A 5 29.56 5.48 -26.58
CA CYS A 5 28.15 5.72 -26.25
C CYS A 5 27.63 4.82 -25.13
N LYS A 6 28.17 3.60 -25.00
CA LYS A 6 27.74 2.64 -23.97
C LYS A 6 28.29 3.03 -22.59
N VAL A 7 29.55 3.45 -22.54
CA VAL A 7 30.20 3.92 -21.30
C VAL A 7 29.56 5.22 -20.81
N VAL A 8 29.20 6.14 -21.71
CA VAL A 8 28.52 7.39 -21.32
C VAL A 8 27.11 7.12 -20.78
N ALA A 9 26.37 6.17 -21.35
CA ALA A 9 25.06 5.77 -20.84
C ALA A 9 25.15 5.12 -19.45
N GLU A 10 26.11 4.22 -19.24
CA GLU A 10 26.35 3.58 -17.94
C GLU A 10 26.78 4.60 -16.87
N VAL A 11 27.62 5.58 -17.22
CA VAL A 11 28.04 6.64 -16.30
C VAL A 11 26.88 7.60 -15.98
N LEU A 12 26.02 7.92 -16.94
CA LEU A 12 24.82 8.72 -16.71
C LEU A 12 23.80 7.98 -15.84
N GLU A 13 23.59 6.69 -16.08
CA GLU A 13 22.71 5.84 -15.26
C GLU A 13 23.25 5.72 -13.83
N THR A 14 24.55 5.48 -13.67
CA THR A 14 25.21 5.45 -12.35
C THR A 14 25.14 6.81 -11.65
N ALA A 15 25.32 7.91 -12.38
CA ALA A 15 25.20 9.26 -11.82
C ALA A 15 23.75 9.56 -11.38
N TRP A 16 22.75 9.11 -12.14
CA TRP A 16 21.33 9.22 -11.78
C TRP A 16 20.97 8.32 -10.58
N GLU A 17 21.54 7.11 -10.52
CA GLU A 17 21.44 6.22 -9.37
C GLU A 17 22.08 6.85 -8.12
N MET A 18 23.21 7.54 -8.26
CA MET A 18 23.91 8.21 -7.17
C MET A 18 23.18 9.49 -6.70
N GLU A 19 22.69 10.34 -7.61
CA GLU A 19 21.86 11.52 -7.26
C GLU A 19 20.52 11.12 -6.62
N GLY A 20 19.91 10.02 -7.10
CA GLY A 20 18.72 9.41 -6.52
C GLY A 20 18.98 8.75 -5.15
N ALA A 21 20.11 8.05 -5.01
CA ALA A 21 20.52 7.38 -3.79
C ALA A 21 20.80 8.37 -2.66
N GLN A 22 21.39 9.53 -2.94
CA GLN A 22 21.70 10.52 -1.90
C GLN A 22 20.42 11.15 -1.30
N LYS A 23 19.44 11.49 -2.15
CA LYS A 23 18.09 11.93 -1.71
C LYS A 23 17.30 10.83 -1.02
N THR A 24 17.50 9.58 -1.42
CA THR A 24 16.87 8.41 -0.81
C THR A 24 17.49 8.08 0.55
N LEU A 25 18.82 8.19 0.69
CA LEU A 25 19.56 7.99 1.94
C LEU A 25 19.27 9.08 2.97
N GLU A 26 19.20 10.36 2.57
CA GLU A 26 18.82 11.47 3.46
C GLU A 26 17.38 11.34 3.99
N ARG A 27 16.48 10.74 3.20
CA ARG A 27 15.09 10.46 3.61
C ARG A 27 14.97 9.18 4.44
N GLN A 28 15.76 8.14 4.13
CA GLN A 28 15.73 6.83 4.78
C GLN A 28 16.48 6.77 6.13
N GLN A 29 17.34 7.74 6.45
CA GLN A 29 18.25 7.59 7.59
C GLN A 29 17.81 8.13 8.95
N ASN A 30 16.70 8.87 9.14
CA ASN A 30 16.38 9.41 10.49
C ASN A 30 14.90 9.60 10.86
N LYS A 31 13.93 9.19 10.04
CA LYS A 31 12.51 9.38 10.37
C LYS A 31 11.75 8.08 10.38
N SER A 32 11.05 7.82 11.47
CA SER A 32 10.05 6.77 11.60
C SER A 32 8.92 6.98 10.60
N ARG A 33 8.21 5.91 10.24
CA ARG A 33 7.04 6.00 9.36
C ARG A 33 5.95 6.90 9.94
N ILE A 34 5.82 6.93 11.26
CA ILE A 34 4.87 7.81 11.95
C ILE A 34 5.29 9.28 11.81
N GLU A 35 6.57 9.62 11.94
CA GLU A 35 7.04 10.99 11.69
C GLU A 35 6.80 11.43 10.23
N VAL A 36 6.98 10.52 9.26
CA VAL A 36 6.65 10.80 7.86
C VAL A 36 5.13 11.01 7.66
N LEU A 37 4.29 10.29 8.41
CA LEU A 37 2.84 10.48 8.43
C LEU A 37 2.46 11.84 9.03
N GLU A 38 3.07 12.20 10.15
CA GLU A 38 2.88 13.51 10.81
C GLU A 38 3.27 14.66 9.90
N GLU A 39 4.41 14.55 9.20
CA GLU A 39 4.79 15.52 8.18
C GLU A 39 3.78 15.62 7.05
N ALA A 40 3.20 14.50 6.63
CA ALA A 40 2.17 14.51 5.60
C ALA A 40 0.92 15.28 6.05
N ARG A 41 0.56 15.19 7.34
CA ARG A 41 -0.59 15.90 7.95
C ARG A 41 -0.44 17.42 7.92
N VAL A 42 0.77 17.95 8.12
CA VAL A 42 1.02 19.40 8.12
C VAL A 42 1.22 20.00 6.72
N ARG A 43 1.46 19.16 5.70
CA ARG A 43 1.60 19.62 4.31
C ARG A 43 0.29 20.21 3.76
N GLU A 44 0.40 20.85 2.61
CA GLU A 44 -0.77 21.31 1.86
C GLU A 44 -1.53 20.13 1.24
N CYS A 45 -2.83 20.33 1.08
CA CYS A 45 -3.68 19.40 0.35
C CYS A 45 -3.27 19.38 -1.13
N VAL A 46 -3.27 18.21 -1.77
CA VAL A 46 -2.99 18.16 -3.22
C VAL A 46 -4.04 18.98 -3.99
N LYS A 47 -3.61 19.63 -5.07
CA LYS A 47 -4.51 20.40 -5.96
C LYS A 47 -5.71 19.53 -6.35
N ARG A 48 -6.91 20.13 -6.33
CA ARG A 48 -8.21 19.50 -6.60
C ARG A 48 -8.74 18.56 -5.50
N CYS A 49 -8.00 18.29 -4.43
CA CYS A 49 -8.56 17.57 -3.29
C CYS A 49 -9.44 18.48 -2.43
N ASN A 50 -8.96 19.66 -2.04
CA ASN A 50 -9.71 20.63 -1.23
C ASN A 50 -10.38 20.00 0.02
N GLY A 51 -9.72 19.05 0.68
CA GLY A 51 -10.29 18.31 1.82
C GLY A 51 -11.33 17.23 1.48
N GLN A 52 -11.79 17.13 0.22
CA GLN A 52 -12.85 16.20 -0.16
C GLN A 52 -12.48 14.73 0.00
N TRP A 53 -11.19 14.40 -0.08
CA TRP A 53 -10.74 13.04 0.22
C TRP A 53 -11.07 12.65 1.67
N LEU A 54 -10.80 13.56 2.63
CA LEU A 54 -11.07 13.32 4.05
C LEU A 54 -12.57 13.22 4.33
N SER A 55 -13.41 14.01 3.66
CA SER A 55 -14.87 13.87 3.83
C SER A 55 -15.41 12.56 3.28
N CYS A 56 -14.85 12.05 2.17
CA CYS A 56 -15.37 10.85 1.52
C CYS A 56 -14.84 9.53 2.12
N ALA A 57 -13.66 9.54 2.76
CA ALA A 57 -13.09 8.31 3.33
C ALA A 57 -13.94 7.68 4.45
N PRO A 58 -14.44 8.43 5.44
CA PRO A 58 -15.39 7.94 6.44
C PRO A 58 -16.66 7.37 5.82
N GLU A 59 -17.23 8.06 4.82
CA GLU A 59 -18.42 7.57 4.11
C GLU A 59 -18.17 6.20 3.46
N VAL A 60 -17.02 6.01 2.80
CA VAL A 60 -16.64 4.73 2.18
C VAL A 60 -16.51 3.63 3.24
N LEU A 61 -15.91 3.93 4.38
CA LEU A 61 -15.75 2.97 5.49
C LEU A 61 -17.10 2.60 6.10
N GLN A 62 -17.91 3.60 6.44
CA GLN A 62 -19.24 3.45 7.03
C GLN A 62 -20.19 2.68 6.11
N HIS A 63 -20.19 2.97 4.80
CA HIS A 63 -20.98 2.24 3.80
C HIS A 63 -20.62 0.75 3.72
N ASN A 64 -19.43 0.37 4.17
CA ASN A 64 -18.97 -1.01 4.21
C ASN A 64 -19.03 -1.60 5.63
N GLY A 65 -19.65 -0.91 6.59
CA GLY A 65 -19.77 -1.37 7.98
C GLY A 65 -18.43 -1.41 8.72
N VAL A 66 -17.47 -0.58 8.32
CA VAL A 66 -16.17 -0.44 8.98
C VAL A 66 -16.17 0.85 9.77
N GLU A 67 -15.91 0.75 11.07
CA GLU A 67 -15.70 1.91 11.92
C GLU A 67 -14.40 2.61 11.55
N GLU A 68 -14.46 3.93 11.45
CA GLU A 68 -13.33 4.78 11.08
C GLU A 68 -12.15 4.62 12.03
N GLY A 69 -12.37 4.78 13.35
CA GLY A 69 -11.33 4.66 14.36
C GLY A 69 -10.67 3.28 14.37
N TYR A 70 -11.45 2.21 14.13
CA TYR A 70 -10.91 0.86 14.00
C TYR A 70 -10.00 0.72 12.78
N PHE A 71 -10.42 1.21 11.61
CA PHE A 71 -9.59 1.19 10.40
C PHE A 71 -8.32 2.01 10.58
N ALA A 72 -8.45 3.24 11.08
CA ALA A 72 -7.34 4.16 11.35
C ALA A 72 -6.32 3.53 12.30
N GLY A 73 -6.76 3.00 13.44
CA GLY A 73 -5.91 2.33 14.41
C GLY A 73 -5.18 1.11 13.84
N CYS A 74 -5.83 0.32 12.98
CA CYS A 74 -5.18 -0.79 12.28
C CYS A 74 -4.05 -0.31 11.36
N VAL A 75 -4.29 0.75 10.59
CA VAL A 75 -3.28 1.32 9.68
C VAL A 75 -2.13 1.92 10.48
N TYR A 76 -2.43 2.67 11.54
CA TYR A 76 -1.43 3.22 12.45
C TYR A 76 -0.55 2.11 13.04
N GLU A 77 -1.14 1.08 13.63
CA GLU A 77 -0.40 -0.04 14.22
C GLU A 77 0.51 -0.74 13.20
N LEU A 78 0.02 -0.93 11.97
CA LEU A 78 0.81 -1.54 10.90
C LEU A 78 1.97 -0.63 10.45
N LEU A 79 1.77 0.69 10.39
CA LEU A 79 2.83 1.65 10.07
C LEU A 79 3.85 1.77 11.19
N GLU A 80 3.44 1.68 12.46
CA GLU A 80 4.33 1.73 13.60
C GLU A 80 5.16 0.44 13.69
N LYS A 81 4.49 -0.70 13.83
CA LYS A 81 5.11 -1.98 14.20
C LYS A 81 5.50 -2.86 13.02
N GLY A 82 5.10 -2.49 11.81
CA GLY A 82 5.35 -3.27 10.61
C GLY A 82 4.51 -4.54 10.50
N HIS A 83 4.81 -5.34 9.47
CA HIS A 83 4.08 -6.58 9.22
C HIS A 83 4.20 -7.57 10.38
N GLY A 84 3.22 -8.48 10.48
CA GLY A 84 3.21 -9.48 11.55
C GLY A 84 1.89 -10.20 11.65
N LYS A 85 1.78 -11.10 12.63
CA LYS A 85 0.51 -11.76 12.92
C LYS A 85 -0.54 -10.72 13.30
N TYR A 86 -1.71 -10.81 12.67
CA TYR A 86 -2.88 -9.95 12.87
C TYR A 86 -2.64 -8.46 12.61
N ARG A 87 -1.62 -8.09 11.81
CA ARG A 87 -1.29 -6.68 11.51
C ARG A 87 -1.38 -6.31 10.05
N ASN A 88 -1.10 -7.23 9.12
CA ASN A 88 -1.14 -6.90 7.69
C ASN A 88 -2.56 -6.53 7.29
N ILE A 89 -2.73 -5.56 6.39
CA ILE A 89 -4.07 -5.08 6.02
C ILE A 89 -4.43 -5.56 4.63
N MET A 90 -5.60 -6.19 4.50
CA MET A 90 -6.15 -6.56 3.20
C MET A 90 -7.56 -5.96 3.03
N ILE A 91 -7.78 -5.24 1.94
CA ILE A 91 -9.13 -4.81 1.53
C ILE A 91 -9.61 -5.70 0.39
N VAL A 92 -10.65 -6.49 0.64
CA VAL A 92 -11.26 -7.36 -0.36
C VAL A 92 -12.61 -6.83 -0.81
N SER A 93 -12.89 -6.92 -2.10
CA SER A 93 -14.22 -6.60 -2.62
C SER A 93 -14.44 -7.26 -3.97
N ALA A 94 -15.59 -7.91 -4.13
CA ALA A 94 -15.97 -8.62 -5.34
C ALA A 94 -16.19 -7.66 -6.54
N ALA A 95 -16.63 -6.43 -6.27
CA ALA A 95 -16.92 -5.42 -7.30
C ALA A 95 -15.73 -4.47 -7.58
N SER A 96 -15.67 -3.98 -8.81
CA SER A 96 -14.64 -3.05 -9.28
C SER A 96 -15.05 -1.59 -9.10
N SER A 97 -15.39 -1.14 -7.89
CA SER A 97 -15.53 0.30 -7.56
C SER A 97 -15.85 0.57 -6.08
N CYS A 98 -15.53 -0.34 -5.15
CA CYS A 98 -15.88 -0.15 -3.74
C CYS A 98 -14.95 0.79 -2.95
N GLY A 99 -14.01 1.48 -3.59
CA GLY A 99 -13.08 2.39 -2.90
C GLY A 99 -11.79 1.76 -2.36
N LYS A 100 -11.49 0.49 -2.68
CA LYS A 100 -10.24 -0.22 -2.26
C LYS A 100 -8.97 0.60 -2.52
N ARG A 101 -8.81 1.05 -3.77
CA ARG A 101 -7.67 1.86 -4.21
C ARG A 101 -7.73 3.28 -3.64
N PHE A 102 -8.93 3.85 -3.53
CA PHE A 102 -9.12 5.20 -3.00
C PHE A 102 -8.55 5.35 -1.58
N LEU A 103 -8.77 4.35 -0.71
CA LEU A 103 -8.26 4.37 0.67
C LEU A 103 -6.74 4.14 0.79
N LEU A 104 -6.15 3.31 -0.07
CA LEU A 104 -4.72 2.93 0.07
C LEU A 104 -3.77 3.73 -0.82
N ASN A 105 -4.24 4.34 -1.92
CA ASN A 105 -3.40 5.11 -2.83
C ASN A 105 -2.64 6.28 -2.16
N PRO A 106 -3.14 6.97 -1.12
CA PRO A 106 -2.36 7.99 -0.43
C PRO A 106 -1.05 7.47 0.17
N LEU A 107 -0.94 6.18 0.50
CA LEU A 107 0.32 5.57 0.95
C LEU A 107 1.44 5.74 -0.08
N ASN A 108 1.10 5.65 -1.38
CA ASN A 108 2.07 5.81 -2.47
C ASN A 108 2.54 7.27 -2.65
N VAL A 109 1.80 8.22 -2.09
CA VAL A 109 2.15 9.65 -2.11
C VAL A 109 2.99 10.02 -0.87
N ILE A 110 2.74 9.36 0.26
CA ILE A 110 3.42 9.63 1.52
C ILE A 110 4.78 8.90 1.57
N TYR A 111 4.79 7.61 1.24
CA TYR A 111 5.95 6.73 1.40
C TYR A 111 6.55 6.31 0.07
N ASN A 112 7.82 5.91 0.08
CA ASN A 112 8.39 5.20 -1.06
C ASN A 112 7.84 3.76 -1.08
N THR A 113 6.83 3.51 -1.92
CA THR A 113 6.11 2.24 -1.97
C THR A 113 6.51 1.39 -3.16
N PHE A 114 6.67 0.08 -2.92
CA PHE A 114 6.70 -0.89 -4.02
C PHE A 114 5.26 -1.33 -4.31
N SER A 115 4.80 -1.08 -5.53
CA SER A 115 3.49 -1.53 -6.00
C SER A 115 3.65 -2.55 -7.11
N ASN A 116 3.16 -3.76 -6.89
CA ASN A 116 3.08 -4.77 -7.94
C ASN A 116 1.69 -4.70 -8.58
N PRO A 117 1.53 -4.19 -9.81
CA PRO A 117 0.25 -4.21 -10.51
C PRO A 117 -0.14 -5.65 -10.90
N ALA A 118 -1.45 -5.92 -10.96
CA ALA A 118 -2.03 -7.25 -11.21
C ALA A 118 -1.84 -7.79 -12.64
N CYS A 119 -0.66 -7.64 -13.23
CA CYS A 119 -0.29 -8.26 -14.49
C CYS A 119 0.53 -9.52 -14.22
N THR A 120 -0.06 -10.63 -14.64
CA THR A 120 0.49 -11.98 -14.77
C THR A 120 2.01 -12.01 -14.90
N SER A 121 2.64 -12.80 -14.01
CA SER A 121 4.08 -13.05 -13.85
C SER A 121 4.93 -11.82 -13.51
N PHE A 122 5.83 -11.99 -12.53
CA PHE A 122 7.25 -11.57 -12.53
C PHE A 122 7.79 -11.09 -11.17
N ALA A 123 9.12 -11.10 -11.13
CA ALA A 123 10.01 -11.15 -10.00
C ALA A 123 10.04 -9.86 -9.17
N TRP A 124 10.16 -10.07 -7.85
CA TRP A 124 10.09 -9.06 -6.80
C TRP A 124 11.45 -8.43 -6.49
N VAL A 125 12.22 -8.08 -7.52
CA VAL A 125 13.53 -7.43 -7.34
C VAL A 125 13.29 -5.97 -6.91
N GLY A 126 13.77 -5.57 -5.73
CA GLY A 126 13.66 -4.19 -5.21
C GLY A 126 12.62 -3.97 -4.11
N ALA A 127 11.85 -5.00 -3.74
CA ALA A 127 10.86 -4.92 -2.66
C ALA A 127 11.55 -4.71 -1.28
N GLU A 128 12.77 -5.19 -1.12
CA GLU A 128 13.60 -5.07 0.07
C GLU A 128 14.04 -3.63 0.41
N LYS A 129 13.85 -2.65 -0.50
CA LYS A 129 14.25 -1.25 -0.31
C LYS A 129 13.09 -0.27 -0.07
N ALA A 130 11.84 -0.76 -0.01
CA ALA A 130 10.65 0.09 0.11
C ALA A 130 10.20 0.29 1.57
N GLU A 131 9.73 1.50 1.89
CA GLU A 131 9.28 1.92 3.24
C GLU A 131 7.88 1.38 3.58
N GLY A 132 7.10 1.00 2.56
CA GLY A 132 5.84 0.28 2.66
C GLY A 132 5.54 -0.45 1.34
N GLN A 133 4.80 -1.55 1.37
CA GLN A 133 4.49 -2.30 0.15
C GLN A 133 2.99 -2.37 -0.08
N LEU A 134 2.54 -1.84 -1.22
CA LEU A 134 1.16 -1.99 -1.69
C LEU A 134 1.13 -3.14 -2.70
N VAL A 135 0.72 -4.32 -2.24
CA VAL A 135 0.63 -5.48 -3.12
C VAL A 135 -0.77 -5.55 -3.73
N HIS A 136 -0.89 -5.37 -5.05
CA HIS A 136 -2.05 -5.89 -5.75
C HIS A 136 -1.80 -7.37 -6.03
N LEU A 137 -2.49 -8.26 -5.32
CA LEU A 137 -2.42 -9.69 -5.61
C LEU A 137 -3.32 -10.00 -6.81
N PRO A 138 -2.77 -10.35 -7.99
CA PRO A 138 -3.58 -10.88 -9.07
C PRO A 138 -4.21 -12.22 -8.65
N ALA A 139 -5.38 -12.52 -9.20
CA ALA A 139 -5.91 -13.88 -9.19
C ALA A 139 -4.93 -14.81 -9.94
N SER A 140 -4.74 -16.01 -9.39
CA SER A 140 -3.65 -16.93 -9.71
C SER A 140 -3.47 -17.19 -11.22
N LYS A 141 -2.24 -17.00 -11.72
CA LYS A 141 -1.63 -17.92 -12.68
C LYS A 141 -0.17 -18.17 -12.29
N SER A 142 0.12 -19.45 -12.17
CA SER A 142 1.40 -20.10 -11.90
C SER A 142 2.54 -19.53 -12.73
N HIS A 143 3.68 -19.27 -12.08
CA HIS A 143 5.06 -19.56 -12.51
C HIS A 143 6.01 -18.64 -11.74
N TYR A 144 6.65 -19.18 -10.71
CA TYR A 144 8.03 -18.96 -10.21
C TYR A 144 8.08 -19.30 -8.71
N ALA A 145 8.85 -20.35 -8.38
CA ALA A 145 9.04 -20.91 -7.06
C ALA A 145 10.32 -20.34 -6.43
N LYS A 146 10.21 -19.20 -5.75
CA LYS A 146 11.12 -18.81 -4.68
C LYS A 146 10.32 -18.06 -3.62
N ASP A 147 10.41 -18.53 -2.38
CA ASP A 147 9.87 -17.81 -1.23
C ASP A 147 10.60 -16.47 -1.09
N ILE A 148 9.83 -15.39 -0.95
CA ILE A 148 10.39 -14.06 -0.73
C ILE A 148 10.44 -13.83 0.77
N VAL A 149 11.66 -13.67 1.28
CA VAL A 149 11.89 -13.31 2.67
C VAL A 149 11.88 -11.79 2.75
N PHE A 150 10.85 -11.23 3.37
CA PHE A 150 10.85 -9.81 3.72
C PHE A 150 11.91 -9.57 4.79
N THR A 151 12.88 -8.70 4.50
CA THR A 151 13.88 -8.26 5.46
C THR A 151 13.35 -7.01 6.20
N GLY A 152 13.16 -7.11 7.52
CA GLY A 152 12.74 -5.98 8.37
C GLY A 152 11.22 -5.83 8.55
N ASP A 153 10.81 -4.81 9.31
CA ASP A 153 9.42 -4.59 9.73
C ASP A 153 8.62 -3.75 8.71
N THR A 154 8.69 -4.08 7.43
CA THR A 154 7.99 -3.31 6.39
C THR A 154 6.47 -3.55 6.45
N PRO A 155 5.63 -2.50 6.48
CA PRO A 155 4.17 -2.60 6.40
C PRO A 155 3.67 -3.26 5.12
N ILE A 156 2.73 -4.21 5.21
CA ILE A 156 2.14 -4.90 4.06
C ILE A 156 0.66 -4.55 3.94
N PHE A 157 0.33 -3.89 2.83
CA PHE A 157 -1.05 -3.58 2.43
C PHE A 157 -1.40 -4.35 1.17
N ALA A 158 -2.59 -4.96 1.13
CA ALA A 158 -3.07 -5.69 -0.02
C ALA A 158 -4.49 -5.31 -0.41
N THR A 159 -4.77 -5.43 -1.71
CA THR A 159 -6.15 -5.39 -2.21
C THR A 159 -6.41 -6.62 -3.07
N GLY A 160 -7.63 -7.15 -3.00
CA GLY A 160 -8.03 -8.30 -3.79
C GLY A 160 -9.53 -8.36 -4.06
N LYS A 161 -9.94 -9.32 -4.89
CA LYS A 161 -11.35 -9.70 -5.00
C LYS A 161 -11.78 -10.57 -3.82
N ASN A 162 -10.92 -11.53 -3.47
CA ASN A 162 -11.11 -12.50 -2.40
C ASN A 162 -9.92 -12.48 -1.44
N PRO A 163 -10.08 -13.02 -0.23
CA PRO A 163 -8.96 -13.33 0.67
C PRO A 163 -7.91 -14.24 0.01
N ILE A 164 -6.71 -14.24 0.58
CA ILE A 164 -5.61 -15.11 0.14
C ILE A 164 -5.92 -16.55 0.53
N VAL A 165 -5.70 -17.47 -0.41
CA VAL A 165 -5.78 -18.91 -0.19
C VAL A 165 -4.50 -19.56 -0.66
N VAL A 166 -4.07 -20.61 0.03
CA VAL A 166 -2.91 -21.41 -0.35
C VAL A 166 -3.40 -22.62 -1.12
N VAL A 167 -2.83 -22.82 -2.32
CA VAL A 167 -3.15 -23.96 -3.19
C VAL A 167 -1.88 -24.76 -3.42
N LYS A 168 -1.91 -26.04 -3.03
CA LYS A 168 -0.83 -27.00 -3.29
C LYS A 168 -1.34 -28.11 -4.18
N ASN A 169 -0.61 -28.39 -5.26
CA ASN A 169 -0.97 -29.42 -6.23
C ASN A 169 -2.42 -29.30 -6.77
N GLY A 170 -2.91 -28.06 -6.92
CA GLY A 170 -4.29 -27.79 -7.36
C GLY A 170 -5.36 -27.99 -6.29
N LEU A 171 -4.98 -28.39 -5.07
CA LEU A 171 -5.89 -28.53 -3.93
C LEU A 171 -5.69 -27.38 -2.95
N LEU A 172 -6.78 -26.93 -2.34
CA LEU A 172 -6.75 -25.94 -1.27
C LEU A 172 -6.05 -26.55 -0.04
N ASP A 173 -5.01 -25.90 0.46
CA ASP A 173 -4.39 -26.22 1.74
C ASP A 173 -5.06 -25.37 2.83
N GLU A 174 -6.06 -25.95 3.52
CA GLU A 174 -6.84 -25.25 4.55
C GLU A 174 -5.97 -24.78 5.71
N LYS A 175 -5.03 -25.61 6.16
CA LYS A 175 -4.18 -25.32 7.31
C LYS A 175 -3.23 -24.17 7.01
N GLU A 176 -2.58 -24.18 5.85
CA GLU A 176 -1.72 -23.05 5.46
C GLU A 176 -2.53 -21.80 5.13
N THR A 177 -3.74 -21.95 4.57
CA THR A 177 -4.65 -20.83 4.37
C THR A 177 -5.04 -20.17 5.68
N GLU A 178 -5.34 -20.96 6.72
CA GLU A 178 -5.62 -20.44 8.06
C GLU A 178 -4.40 -19.73 8.66
N MET A 179 -3.21 -20.33 8.56
CA MET A 179 -1.96 -19.72 9.03
C MET A 179 -1.63 -18.41 8.30
N MET A 180 -1.95 -18.33 7.01
CA MET A 180 -1.83 -17.10 6.24
C MET A 180 -2.86 -16.07 6.68
N ASN A 181 -4.13 -16.46 6.87
CA ASN A 181 -5.20 -15.56 7.31
C ASN A 181 -4.92 -14.94 8.69
N MET A 182 -4.26 -15.66 9.60
CA MET A 182 -3.82 -15.12 10.89
C MET A 182 -2.85 -13.93 10.76
N ARG A 183 -2.29 -13.66 9.58
CA ARG A 183 -1.42 -12.49 9.35
C ARG A 183 -2.20 -11.24 8.97
N TRP A 184 -3.47 -11.37 8.57
CA TRP A 184 -4.23 -10.29 7.95
C TRP A 184 -5.42 -9.83 8.79
N LYS A 185 -5.55 -8.51 8.94
CA LYS A 185 -6.83 -7.84 9.19
C LYS A 185 -7.53 -7.62 7.84
N ILE A 186 -8.64 -8.33 7.61
CA ILE A 186 -9.33 -8.35 6.32
C ILE A 186 -10.59 -7.47 6.38
N PHE A 187 -10.57 -6.34 5.68
CA PHE A 187 -11.72 -5.47 5.48
C PHE A 187 -12.51 -5.91 4.25
N ARG A 188 -13.78 -6.26 4.42
CA ARG A 188 -14.65 -6.76 3.35
C ARG A 188 -15.57 -5.66 2.87
N PHE A 189 -15.27 -5.12 1.71
CA PHE A 189 -16.11 -4.11 1.09
C PHE A 189 -17.18 -4.77 0.23
N ARG A 190 -18.44 -4.55 0.56
CA ARG A 190 -19.60 -5.16 -0.13
C ARG A 190 -20.39 -4.13 -0.92
N THR A 191 -20.28 -2.86 -0.54
CA THR A 191 -21.12 -1.80 -1.10
C THR A 191 -20.42 -1.19 -2.31
N GLN A 192 -21.09 -1.30 -3.46
CA GLN A 192 -20.64 -0.62 -4.67
C GLN A 192 -21.09 0.84 -4.63
N ILE A 193 -20.17 1.76 -4.91
CA ILE A 193 -20.51 3.18 -5.04
C ILE A 193 -21.20 3.36 -6.41
N ALA A 194 -22.44 3.84 -6.38
CA ALA A 194 -23.21 4.13 -7.59
C ALA A 194 -22.47 5.14 -8.49
N ARG A 195 -22.56 5.00 -9.82
CA ARG A 195 -21.75 5.79 -10.76
C ARG A 195 -21.98 7.29 -10.61
N GLU A 196 -23.19 7.70 -10.28
CA GLU A 196 -23.56 9.11 -10.10
C GLU A 196 -22.91 9.72 -8.85
N LYS A 197 -22.52 8.88 -7.89
CA LYS A 197 -21.84 9.27 -6.66
C LYS A 197 -20.32 9.11 -6.73
N GLN A 198 -19.79 8.53 -7.80
CA GLN A 198 -18.35 8.34 -7.95
C GLN A 198 -17.69 9.69 -8.26
N LYS A 199 -16.85 10.15 -7.32
CA LYS A 199 -16.01 11.33 -7.50
C LYS A 199 -14.60 10.88 -7.88
N GLU A 200 -14.01 11.52 -8.89
CA GLU A 200 -12.60 11.38 -9.20
C GLU A 200 -11.78 12.28 -8.29
N LEU A 201 -11.38 11.76 -7.14
CA LEU A 201 -10.53 12.47 -6.18
C LEU A 201 -9.08 12.00 -6.29
N PRO A 202 -8.09 12.92 -6.28
CA PRO A 202 -6.69 12.55 -6.23
C PRO A 202 -6.33 11.92 -4.88
N ALA A 203 -5.32 11.06 -4.87
CA ALA A 203 -4.75 10.56 -3.62
C ALA A 203 -4.11 11.72 -2.84
N CYS A 204 -4.51 11.91 -1.59
CA CYS A 204 -4.08 13.05 -0.78
C CYS A 204 -3.38 12.58 0.49
N GLY A 205 -2.07 12.85 0.59
CA GLY A 205 -1.27 12.49 1.76
C GLY A 205 -1.73 13.19 3.04
N LYS A 206 -2.03 14.50 2.96
CA LYS A 206 -2.57 15.28 4.08
C LYS A 206 -3.84 14.67 4.66
N CYS A 207 -4.85 14.51 3.81
CA CYS A 207 -6.15 14.01 4.24
C CYS A 207 -6.07 12.59 4.78
N PHE A 208 -5.24 11.73 4.19
CA PHE A 208 -4.99 10.39 4.71
C PHE A 208 -4.32 10.44 6.08
N ALA A 209 -3.27 11.25 6.24
CA ALA A 209 -2.59 11.38 7.52
C ALA A 209 -3.53 11.88 8.63
N THR A 210 -4.38 12.88 8.34
CA THR A 210 -5.41 13.35 9.27
C THR A 210 -6.38 12.24 9.66
N LEU A 211 -6.85 11.42 8.71
CA LEU A 211 -7.73 10.28 8.99
C LEU A 211 -7.07 9.26 9.94
N ILE A 212 -5.78 8.96 9.71
CA ILE A 212 -5.08 7.91 10.48
C ILE A 212 -4.66 8.39 11.87
N LEU A 213 -4.20 9.64 11.98
CA LEU A 213 -3.71 10.22 13.22
C LEU A 213 -4.85 10.77 14.12
N GLY A 214 -6.04 10.98 13.54
CA GLY A 214 -7.16 11.63 14.21
C GLY A 214 -6.95 13.14 14.37
N GLU A 215 -7.95 13.81 14.96
CA GLU A 215 -7.80 15.17 15.45
C GLU A 215 -6.95 15.14 16.74
N GLU A 216 -5.95 16.02 16.84
CA GLU A 216 -5.30 16.26 18.14
C GLU A 216 -6.38 16.69 19.13
N GLY A 217 -6.42 16.02 20.28
CA GLY A 217 -7.55 16.05 21.19
C GLY A 217 -8.09 17.44 21.53
N GLU A 218 -9.40 17.47 21.77
CA GLU A 218 -9.97 18.33 22.81
C GLU A 218 -9.59 17.80 24.21
#